data_AF-A0A957PBL4-F1
#
_entry.id   AF-A0A957PBL4-F1
#
_cell.length_a   1.000
_cell.length_b   1.000
_cell.length_c   1.000
_cell.angle_alpha   90.00
_cell.angle_beta   90.00
_cell.angle_gamma   90.00
#
_symmetry.space_group_name_H-M   'P 1'
#
loop_
_entity.id
_entity.type
_entity.pdbx_description
1 polymer ?
#
loop_
_entity_poly.entity_id
_entity_poly.type
_entity_poly.pdbx_seq_one_letter_code
_entity_poly.pdbx_strand_id
1 'polypeptide(L)'
;INMVNDQVMPRGADDIEGGLFDSGRIAFQIASIGELVRYNETSGDRFEVGYMVQPPGPDGRRGSCIEGNQWMLNSQTAQVDGAWEVLKALTDKESNVWGAVNSTKIPARKSAYLDPKVNEVNPLYGLSVPIMEEWLEPFPMVWNLRYNEVFQVYAQELAFVVEGEKSWDEYANTIYDKVQEIVDEDRPPKAIG
;
A
#
# COMPACT_ATOMS: atom_id res chain seq x y z
N ILE A 1 -11.21 -20.81 14.30
CA ILE A 1 -11.71 -20.22 13.05
C ILE A 1 -10.66 -20.50 11.99
N ASN A 2 -10.98 -21.38 11.04
CA ASN A 2 -10.18 -21.58 9.84
C ASN A 2 -10.71 -20.61 8.79
N MET A 3 -9.97 -19.53 8.50
CA MET A 3 -10.50 -18.41 7.70
C MET A 3 -11.01 -18.82 6.31
N VAL A 4 -10.38 -19.83 5.72
CA VAL A 4 -10.72 -20.36 4.39
C VAL A 4 -11.92 -21.30 4.47
N ASN A 5 -11.87 -22.32 5.33
CA ASN A 5 -12.93 -23.33 5.41
C ASN A 5 -14.22 -22.80 6.06
N ASP A 6 -14.10 -21.80 6.93
CA ASP A 6 -15.24 -21.16 7.60
C ASP A 6 -15.84 -20.02 6.75
N GLN A 7 -15.36 -19.82 5.51
CA GLN A 7 -15.78 -18.76 4.57
C GLN A 7 -15.76 -17.35 5.19
N VAL A 8 -14.78 -17.09 6.06
CA VAL A 8 -14.62 -15.80 6.74
C VAL A 8 -13.86 -14.81 5.84
N MET A 9 -13.07 -15.31 4.89
CA MET A 9 -12.37 -14.53 3.88
C MET A 9 -13.03 -14.71 2.50
N PRO A 10 -13.38 -13.61 1.80
CA PRO A 10 -13.87 -13.70 0.42
C PRO A 10 -12.81 -14.28 -0.52
N ARG A 11 -13.26 -14.96 -1.56
CA ARG A 11 -12.46 -15.54 -2.63
C ARG A 11 -12.74 -14.87 -3.97
N GLY A 12 -11.95 -15.20 -5.00
CA GLY A 12 -12.20 -14.69 -6.35
C GLY A 12 -13.61 -14.98 -6.86
N ALA A 13 -14.21 -16.11 -6.47
CA ALA A 13 -15.59 -16.46 -6.83
C ALA A 13 -16.66 -15.59 -6.15
N ASP A 14 -16.31 -14.91 -5.05
CA ASP A 14 -17.21 -14.01 -4.32
C ASP A 14 -17.15 -12.58 -4.86
N ASP A 15 -16.18 -12.26 -5.73
CA ASP A 15 -15.99 -10.90 -6.24
C ASP A 15 -17.19 -10.42 -7.06
N ILE A 16 -17.48 -9.12 -6.95
CA ILE A 16 -18.62 -8.49 -7.62
C ILE A 16 -18.21 -7.16 -8.22
N GLU A 17 -18.91 -6.76 -9.27
CA GLU A 17 -18.76 -5.43 -9.83
C GLU A 17 -19.04 -4.36 -8.76
N GLY A 18 -18.10 -3.43 -8.59
CA GLY A 18 -18.17 -2.37 -7.58
C GLY A 18 -17.56 -2.75 -6.22
N GLY A 19 -17.12 -3.99 -6.01
CA GLY A 19 -16.37 -4.40 -4.82
C GLY A 19 -17.23 -4.76 -3.60
N LEU A 20 -16.67 -5.60 -2.74
CA LEU A 20 -17.38 -6.18 -1.60
C LEU A 20 -17.65 -5.20 -0.45
N PHE A 21 -16.74 -4.28 -0.17
CA PHE A 21 -16.93 -3.31 0.91
C PHE A 21 -17.94 -2.22 0.53
N ASP A 22 -17.80 -1.65 -0.67
CA ASP A 22 -18.70 -0.59 -1.18
C ASP A 22 -20.17 -1.06 -1.32
N SER A 23 -20.37 -2.37 -1.47
CA SER A 23 -21.68 -3.03 -1.51
C SER A 23 -22.19 -3.52 -0.15
N GLY A 24 -21.44 -3.31 0.93
CA GLY A 24 -21.80 -3.72 2.29
C GLY A 24 -21.78 -5.24 2.49
N ARG A 25 -21.02 -5.99 1.69
CA ARG A 25 -20.89 -7.47 1.79
C ARG A 25 -19.82 -7.91 2.77
N ILE A 26 -18.84 -7.05 3.07
CA ILE A 26 -17.83 -7.26 4.11
C ILE A 26 -17.82 -6.11 5.10
N ALA A 27 -17.61 -6.43 6.38
CA ALA A 27 -17.62 -5.43 7.46
C ALA A 27 -16.28 -4.70 7.62
N PHE A 28 -15.16 -5.32 7.23
CA PHE A 28 -13.82 -4.78 7.37
C PHE A 28 -13.04 -4.97 6.07
N GLN A 29 -12.28 -3.94 5.69
CA GLN A 29 -11.32 -3.99 4.59
C GLN A 29 -10.03 -3.28 5.01
N ILE A 30 -8.89 -3.85 4.63
CA ILE A 30 -7.59 -3.16 4.73
C ILE A 30 -7.47 -2.25 3.50
N ALA A 31 -7.17 -0.97 3.73
CA ALA A 31 -7.04 0.03 2.70
C ALA A 31 -5.96 1.06 3.04
N SER A 32 -5.52 1.81 2.02
CA SER A 32 -4.65 2.96 2.21
C SER A 32 -5.40 4.11 2.89
N ILE A 33 -4.71 4.92 3.68
CA ILE A 33 -5.29 6.09 4.37
C ILE A 33 -5.94 7.09 3.41
N GLY A 34 -5.52 7.13 2.14
CA GLY A 34 -6.09 8.00 1.11
C GLY A 34 -7.49 7.57 0.64
N GLU A 35 -7.89 6.33 0.92
CA GLU A 35 -9.14 5.75 0.41
C GLU A 35 -10.40 6.24 1.16
N LEU A 36 -10.26 6.86 2.33
CA LEU A 36 -11.41 7.31 3.14
C LEU A 36 -12.34 8.23 2.35
N VAL A 37 -11.78 9.16 1.57
CA VAL A 37 -12.58 10.08 0.73
C VAL A 37 -13.40 9.28 -0.28
N ARG A 38 -12.76 8.34 -0.99
CA ARG A 38 -13.45 7.49 -1.96
C ARG A 38 -14.54 6.66 -1.29
N TYR A 39 -14.26 6.03 -0.15
CA TYR A 39 -15.26 5.21 0.55
C TYR A 39 -16.47 6.02 1.02
N ASN A 40 -16.27 7.23 1.53
CA ASN A 40 -17.38 8.11 1.91
C ASN A 40 -18.22 8.51 0.68
N GLU A 41 -17.59 8.74 -0.48
CA GLU A 41 -18.29 9.05 -1.73
C GLU A 41 -19.06 7.84 -2.27
N THR A 42 -18.47 6.64 -2.24
CA THR A 42 -19.08 5.42 -2.79
C THR A 42 -20.13 4.81 -1.89
N SER A 43 -19.98 4.92 -0.57
CA SER A 43 -20.98 4.48 0.41
C SER A 43 -22.18 5.43 0.44
N GLY A 44 -21.94 6.75 0.33
CA GLY A 44 -22.96 7.77 0.44
C GLY A 44 -23.82 7.56 1.70
N ASP A 45 -25.14 7.59 1.54
CA ASP A 45 -26.09 7.42 2.65
C ASP A 45 -26.37 5.95 3.01
N ARG A 46 -25.68 4.97 2.38
CA ARG A 46 -25.97 3.54 2.61
C ARG A 46 -25.46 3.07 3.97
N PHE A 47 -24.29 3.53 4.39
CA PHE A 47 -23.68 3.22 5.68
C PHE A 47 -22.55 4.21 5.99
N GLU A 48 -22.24 4.34 7.28
CA GLU A 48 -21.11 5.13 7.78
C GLU A 48 -19.81 4.34 7.68
N VAL A 49 -18.74 4.98 7.19
CA VAL A 49 -17.41 4.37 7.08
C VAL A 49 -16.60 4.71 8.32
N GLY A 50 -16.33 3.69 9.13
CA GLY A 50 -15.37 3.77 10.24
C GLY A 50 -13.94 3.50 9.78
N TYR A 51 -12.97 4.00 10.53
CA TYR A 51 -11.55 3.73 10.32
C TYR A 51 -10.85 3.41 11.64
N MET A 52 -9.85 2.55 11.58
CA MET A 52 -8.98 2.25 12.71
C MET A 52 -7.60 1.84 12.22
N VAL A 53 -6.61 1.96 13.12
CA VAL A 53 -5.30 1.35 12.90
C VAL A 53 -5.47 -0.16 12.87
N GLN A 54 -4.79 -0.82 11.94
CA GLN A 54 -4.78 -2.28 11.87
C GLN A 54 -4.42 -2.88 13.25
N PRO A 55 -5.20 -3.87 13.74
CA PRO A 55 -4.89 -4.50 15.01
C PRO A 55 -3.53 -5.22 14.90
N PRO A 56 -2.74 -5.27 15.99
CA PRO A 56 -1.53 -6.08 16.00
C PRO A 56 -1.89 -7.56 15.86
N GLY A 57 -1.07 -8.30 15.11
CA GLY A 57 -1.09 -9.75 15.06
C GLY A 57 -0.58 -10.38 16.37
N PRO A 58 -0.55 -11.73 16.44
CA PRO A 58 -0.16 -12.47 17.65
C PRO A 58 1.20 -12.08 18.24
N ASP A 59 2.15 -11.68 17.39
CA ASP A 59 3.50 -11.26 17.79
C ASP A 59 3.62 -9.74 18.05
N GLY A 60 2.50 -9.03 18.15
CA GLY A 60 2.47 -7.58 18.40
C GLY A 60 2.73 -6.71 17.18
N ARG A 61 3.09 -7.30 16.03
CA ARG A 61 3.35 -6.59 14.76
C ARG A 61 2.03 -6.38 13.99
N ARG A 62 1.82 -5.20 13.39
CA ARG A 62 0.63 -4.94 12.56
C ARG A 62 0.81 -5.23 11.07
N GLY A 63 2.05 -5.43 10.60
CA GLY A 63 2.34 -5.70 9.18
C GLY A 63 2.15 -4.52 8.23
N SER A 64 2.14 -3.27 8.72
CA SER A 64 2.00 -2.07 7.87
C SER A 64 3.36 -1.45 7.55
N CYS A 65 3.54 -1.01 6.30
CA CYS A 65 4.71 -0.26 5.85
C CYS A 65 4.28 1.04 5.13
N ILE A 66 5.21 1.97 4.95
CA ILE A 66 5.03 3.08 4.01
C ILE A 66 5.54 2.65 2.64
N GLU A 67 4.69 2.83 1.64
CA GLU A 67 5.07 2.88 0.24
C GLU A 67 4.68 4.23 -0.35
N GLY A 68 5.33 4.62 -1.44
CA GLY A 68 5.03 5.90 -2.08
C GLY A 68 5.70 6.03 -3.43
N ASN A 69 5.04 6.78 -4.32
CA ASN A 69 5.62 7.17 -5.58
C ASN A 69 6.72 8.21 -5.35
N GLN A 70 7.83 8.07 -6.05
CA GLN A 70 8.97 8.97 -5.95
C GLN A 70 9.14 9.74 -7.25
N TRP A 71 9.40 11.04 -7.11
CA TRP A 71 9.93 11.82 -8.21
C TRP A 71 11.45 11.61 -8.28
N MET A 72 11.97 11.31 -9.47
CA MET A 72 13.37 11.02 -9.70
C MET A 72 13.90 11.86 -10.87
N LEU A 73 15.17 12.24 -10.81
CA LEU A 73 15.86 12.89 -11.92
C LEU A 73 16.57 11.83 -12.78
N ASN A 74 16.37 11.90 -14.09
CA ASN A 74 17.14 11.08 -15.02
C ASN A 74 18.61 11.53 -15.00
N SER A 75 19.53 10.59 -14.78
CA SER A 75 20.98 10.86 -14.72
C SER A 75 21.59 11.40 -16.01
N GLN A 76 20.91 11.24 -17.15
CA GLN A 76 21.33 11.73 -18.46
C GLN A 76 20.73 13.08 -18.83
N THR A 77 19.96 13.72 -17.95
CA THR A 77 19.36 15.01 -18.29
C THR A 77 20.43 16.07 -18.60
N ALA A 78 20.27 16.77 -19.71
CA ALA A 78 21.14 17.90 -20.06
C ALA A 78 20.85 19.16 -19.23
N GLN A 79 19.78 19.17 -18.44
CA GLN A 79 19.26 20.33 -17.71
C GLN A 79 19.09 19.99 -16.23
N VAL A 80 20.16 19.54 -15.56
CA VAL A 80 20.12 19.06 -14.17
C VAL A 80 19.57 20.13 -13.23
N ASP A 81 20.08 21.37 -13.30
CA ASP A 81 19.67 22.46 -12.41
C ASP A 81 18.19 22.81 -12.60
N GLY A 82 17.74 22.93 -13.85
CA GLY A 82 16.33 23.21 -14.15
C GLY A 82 15.40 22.08 -13.70
N ALA A 83 15.81 20.82 -13.92
CA ALA A 83 15.05 19.66 -13.48
C ALA A 83 14.98 19.58 -11.93
N TRP A 84 16.05 19.97 -11.24
CA TRP A 84 16.08 20.08 -9.78
C TRP A 84 15.11 21.15 -9.25
N GLU A 85 15.05 22.33 -9.89
CA GLU A 85 14.07 23.36 -9.52
C GLU A 85 12.62 22.87 -9.67
N VAL A 86 12.32 22.16 -10.76
CA VAL A 86 11.00 21.54 -10.97
C VAL A 86 10.69 20.50 -9.89
N LEU A 87 11.65 19.63 -9.58
CA LEU A 87 11.49 18.62 -8.54
C LEU A 87 11.18 19.25 -7.18
N LYS A 88 11.89 20.32 -6.80
CA LYS A 88 11.60 21.05 -5.56
C LYS A 88 10.19 21.63 -5.55
N ALA A 89 9.75 22.26 -6.64
CA ALA A 89 8.41 22.82 -6.74
C ALA A 89 7.33 21.73 -6.60
N LEU A 90 7.45 20.64 -7.35
CA LEU A 90 6.48 19.52 -7.31
C LEU A 90 6.43 18.80 -5.97
N THR A 91 7.49 18.91 -5.18
CA THR A 91 7.60 18.22 -3.89
C THR A 91 7.56 19.17 -2.71
N ASP A 92 7.27 20.47 -2.87
CA ASP A 92 7.18 21.40 -1.73
C ASP A 92 5.90 21.19 -0.89
N LYS A 93 5.76 21.95 0.20
CA LYS A 93 4.57 21.84 1.06
C LYS A 93 3.31 22.24 0.30
N GLU A 94 3.34 23.33 -0.44
CA GLU A 94 2.15 23.92 -1.08
C GLU A 94 1.58 22.98 -2.14
N SER A 95 2.45 22.40 -2.97
CA SER A 95 2.08 21.41 -3.98
C SER A 95 1.53 20.13 -3.35
N ASN A 96 2.09 19.67 -2.23
CA ASN A 96 1.56 18.50 -1.50
C ASN A 96 0.18 18.79 -0.88
N VAL A 97 -0.01 19.97 -0.28
CA VAL A 97 -1.31 20.38 0.26
C VAL A 97 -2.33 20.53 -0.86
N TRP A 98 -1.95 21.18 -1.96
CA TRP A 98 -2.82 21.31 -3.13
C TRP A 98 -3.23 19.94 -3.67
N GLY A 99 -2.27 19.02 -3.81
CA GLY A 99 -2.52 17.66 -4.27
C GLY A 99 -3.50 16.92 -3.37
N ALA A 100 -3.33 16.97 -2.05
CA ALA A 100 -4.22 16.28 -1.12
C ALA A 100 -5.62 16.89 -1.02
N VAL A 101 -5.76 18.20 -1.27
CA VAL A 101 -7.06 18.89 -1.22
C VAL A 101 -7.84 18.76 -2.53
N ASN A 102 -7.14 18.80 -3.67
CA ASN A 102 -7.77 18.89 -4.99
C ASN A 102 -7.66 17.60 -5.80
N SER A 103 -7.04 16.56 -5.25
CA SER A 103 -6.94 15.24 -5.87
C SER A 103 -6.86 14.16 -4.80
N THR A 104 -6.86 12.88 -5.19
CA THR A 104 -6.72 11.74 -4.28
C THR A 104 -5.26 11.46 -3.87
N LYS A 105 -4.36 12.45 -4.00
CA LYS A 105 -2.93 12.27 -3.70
C LYS A 105 -2.68 12.33 -2.20
N ILE A 106 -2.08 11.27 -1.69
CA ILE A 106 -1.57 11.22 -0.31
C ILE A 106 -0.35 12.15 -0.23
N PRO A 107 -0.28 13.06 0.77
CA PRO A 107 0.90 13.91 0.94
C PRO A 107 2.17 13.07 1.16
N ALA A 108 3.33 13.54 0.70
CA ALA A 108 4.62 12.91 0.97
C ALA A 108 5.39 13.59 2.11
N ARG A 109 4.95 14.79 2.54
CA ARG A 109 5.60 15.57 3.61
C ARG A 109 4.78 15.55 4.90
N LYS A 110 5.43 15.27 6.03
CA LYS A 110 4.83 15.42 7.37
C LYS A 110 4.16 16.79 7.56
N SER A 111 4.77 17.87 7.07
CA SER A 111 4.21 19.22 7.19
C SER A 111 2.91 19.43 6.40
N ALA A 112 2.65 18.63 5.37
CA ALA A 112 1.38 18.63 4.63
C ALA A 112 0.36 17.69 5.28
N TYR A 113 0.79 16.54 5.84
CA TYR A 113 -0.06 15.68 6.67
C TYR A 113 -0.69 16.42 7.85
N LEU A 114 0.03 17.37 8.44
CA LEU A 114 -0.42 18.19 9.56
C LEU A 114 -1.14 19.48 9.13
N ASP A 115 -1.33 19.72 7.83
CA ASP A 115 -1.98 20.93 7.36
C ASP A 115 -3.49 20.90 7.66
N PRO A 116 -4.09 21.95 8.25
CA PRO A 116 -5.51 21.97 8.56
C PRO A 116 -6.41 21.73 7.35
N LYS A 117 -6.05 22.23 6.17
CA LYS A 117 -6.85 22.04 4.95
C LYS A 117 -6.86 20.59 4.49
N VAL A 118 -5.73 19.90 4.67
CA VAL A 118 -5.60 18.48 4.33
C VAL A 118 -6.42 17.62 5.30
N ASN A 119 -6.42 17.98 6.58
CA ASN A 119 -7.18 17.26 7.61
C ASN A 119 -8.69 17.53 7.57
N GLU A 120 -9.12 18.66 7.01
CA GLU A 120 -10.53 18.93 6.71
C GLU A 120 -11.06 17.96 5.64
N VAL A 121 -10.25 17.63 4.63
CA VAL A 121 -10.60 16.65 3.59
C VAL A 121 -10.52 15.22 4.12
N ASN A 122 -9.45 14.89 4.84
CA ASN A 122 -9.26 13.57 5.40
C ASN A 122 -8.50 13.64 6.74
N PRO A 123 -9.17 13.49 7.88
CA PRO A 123 -8.55 13.60 9.20
C PRO A 123 -7.57 12.45 9.50
N LEU A 124 -7.60 11.35 8.74
CA LEU A 124 -6.66 10.25 8.91
C LEU A 124 -5.22 10.66 8.65
N TYR A 125 -4.99 11.68 7.83
CA TYR A 125 -3.64 12.16 7.58
C TYR A 125 -2.97 12.60 8.88
N GLY A 126 -3.54 13.55 9.62
CA GLY A 126 -2.99 13.98 10.91
C GLY A 126 -2.93 12.85 11.94
N LEU A 127 -3.95 12.00 12.00
CA LEU A 127 -4.00 10.85 12.92
C LEU A 127 -2.93 9.78 12.61
N SER A 128 -2.48 9.69 11.37
CA SER A 128 -1.46 8.72 10.96
C SER A 128 -0.03 9.16 11.32
N VAL A 129 0.20 10.45 11.59
CA VAL A 129 1.55 10.97 11.84
C VAL A 129 2.23 10.28 13.03
N PRO A 130 1.62 10.14 14.22
CA PRO A 130 2.24 9.41 15.32
C PRO A 130 2.57 7.96 14.97
N ILE A 131 1.71 7.29 14.19
CA ILE A 131 1.95 5.91 13.73
C ILE A 131 3.20 5.87 12.87
N MET A 132 3.33 6.80 11.92
CA MET A 132 4.49 6.88 11.04
C MET A 132 5.81 7.17 11.79
N GLU A 133 5.74 7.87 12.93
CA GLU A 133 6.90 8.20 13.74
C GLU A 133 7.28 7.10 14.75
N GLU A 134 6.29 6.41 15.30
CA GLU A 134 6.50 5.41 16.35
C GLU A 134 6.77 4.01 15.77
N TRP A 135 6.03 3.62 14.73
CA TRP A 135 5.98 2.23 14.33
C TRP A 135 5.55 2.05 12.88
N LEU A 136 6.52 1.73 12.02
CA LEU A 136 6.30 1.22 10.67
C LEU A 136 7.34 0.15 10.34
N GLU A 137 6.88 -0.92 9.72
CA GLU A 137 7.76 -1.91 9.16
C GLU A 137 8.45 -1.32 7.91
N PRO A 138 9.75 -1.55 7.71
CA PRO A 138 10.40 -1.19 6.47
C PRO A 138 9.75 -1.95 5.31
N PHE A 139 9.56 -1.28 4.18
CA PHE A 139 9.13 -1.97 2.97
C PHE A 139 10.15 -3.06 2.60
N PRO A 140 9.73 -4.31 2.34
CA PRO A 140 10.62 -5.44 2.16
C PRO A 140 11.28 -5.43 0.77
N MET A 141 12.16 -4.45 0.52
CA MET A 141 12.97 -4.42 -0.69
C MET A 141 13.99 -5.55 -0.68
N VAL A 142 13.94 -6.39 -1.72
CA VAL A 142 14.93 -7.46 -1.90
C VAL A 142 16.29 -6.90 -2.31
N TRP A 143 17.36 -7.51 -1.80
CA TRP A 143 18.73 -6.99 -1.94
C TRP A 143 19.16 -6.84 -3.40
N ASN A 144 18.62 -7.68 -4.30
CA ASN A 144 18.96 -7.71 -5.71
C ASN A 144 18.09 -6.80 -6.59
N LEU A 145 17.21 -5.98 -5.99
CA LEU A 145 16.31 -5.04 -6.68
C LEU A 145 15.26 -5.72 -7.59
N ARG A 146 15.03 -7.03 -7.43
CA ARG A 146 14.03 -7.80 -8.18
C ARG A 146 12.67 -7.87 -7.49
N TYR A 147 12.28 -6.81 -6.79
CA TYR A 147 11.04 -6.80 -6.00
C TYR A 147 9.82 -7.17 -6.84
N ASN A 148 9.71 -6.67 -8.06
CA ASN A 148 8.57 -6.97 -8.93
C ASN A 148 8.48 -8.46 -9.28
N GLU A 149 9.61 -9.12 -9.55
CA GLU A 149 9.66 -10.55 -9.86
C GLU A 149 9.27 -11.37 -8.62
N VAL A 150 9.85 -11.02 -7.46
CA VAL A 150 9.54 -11.65 -6.18
C VAL A 150 8.06 -11.49 -5.81
N PHE A 151 7.53 -10.27 -5.92
CA PHE A 151 6.13 -9.98 -5.60
C PHE A 151 5.18 -10.72 -6.53
N GLN A 152 5.49 -10.77 -7.83
CA GLN A 152 4.67 -11.48 -8.80
C GLN A 152 4.60 -12.99 -8.49
N VAL A 153 5.75 -13.63 -8.26
CA VAL A 153 5.79 -15.05 -7.90
C VAL A 153 5.11 -15.30 -6.56
N TYR A 154 5.41 -14.49 -5.54
CA TYR A 154 4.73 -14.59 -4.25
C TYR A 154 3.20 -14.49 -4.38
N ALA A 155 2.69 -13.49 -5.11
CA ALA A 155 1.25 -13.29 -5.28
C ALA A 155 0.58 -14.45 -6.04
N GLN A 156 1.23 -14.96 -7.09
CA GLN A 156 0.72 -16.10 -7.86
C GLN A 156 0.64 -17.38 -7.01
N GLU A 157 1.66 -17.63 -6.20
CA GLU A 157 1.71 -18.83 -5.36
C GLU A 157 0.82 -18.73 -4.12
N LEU A 158 0.72 -17.54 -3.52
CA LEU A 158 -0.18 -17.29 -2.40
C LEU A 158 -1.65 -17.45 -2.80
N ALA A 159 -2.01 -17.22 -4.06
CA ALA A 159 -3.37 -17.39 -4.55
C ALA A 159 -3.92 -18.80 -4.28
N PHE A 160 -3.10 -19.86 -4.42
CA PHE A 160 -3.52 -21.22 -4.09
C PHE A 160 -3.91 -21.38 -2.62
N VAL A 161 -3.26 -20.65 -1.71
CA VAL A 161 -3.58 -20.66 -0.29
C VAL A 161 -4.84 -19.85 -0.01
N VAL A 162 -4.96 -18.67 -0.61
CA VAL A 162 -6.12 -17.77 -0.44
C VAL A 162 -7.41 -18.41 -0.98
N GLU A 163 -7.33 -19.10 -2.12
CA GLU A 163 -8.48 -19.80 -2.72
C GLU A 163 -8.83 -21.11 -2.01
N GLY A 164 -7.96 -21.57 -1.10
CA GLY A 164 -8.14 -22.81 -0.34
C GLY A 164 -7.81 -24.10 -1.10
N GLU A 165 -7.13 -23.98 -2.25
CA GLU A 165 -6.60 -25.14 -2.98
C GLU A 165 -5.45 -25.82 -2.23
N LYS A 166 -4.71 -25.02 -1.44
CA LYS A 166 -3.63 -25.44 -0.55
C LYS A 166 -3.79 -24.81 0.83
N SER A 167 -3.36 -25.52 1.87
CA SER A 167 -3.16 -24.97 3.21
C SER A 167 -1.82 -24.26 3.32
N TRP A 168 -1.71 -23.33 4.29
CA TRP A 168 -0.43 -22.67 4.56
C TRP A 168 0.65 -23.68 4.97
N ASP A 169 0.33 -24.60 5.90
CA ASP A 169 1.28 -25.56 6.45
C ASP A 169 1.86 -26.51 5.38
N GLU A 170 1.10 -26.84 4.33
CA GLU A 170 1.59 -27.71 3.25
C GLU A 170 2.40 -26.96 2.18
N TYR A 171 2.11 -25.66 1.98
CA TYR A 171 2.56 -24.94 0.78
C TYR A 171 3.54 -23.80 1.06
N ALA A 172 3.66 -23.34 2.31
CA ALA A 172 4.55 -22.23 2.66
C ALA A 172 6.00 -22.46 2.23
N ASN A 173 6.52 -23.70 2.34
CA ASN A 173 7.88 -24.02 1.89
C ASN A 173 8.02 -23.89 0.36
N THR A 174 7.00 -24.28 -0.42
CA THR A 174 7.02 -24.10 -1.88
C THR A 174 7.05 -22.62 -2.25
N ILE A 175 6.26 -21.79 -1.57
CA ILE A 175 6.28 -20.33 -1.78
C ILE A 175 7.67 -19.78 -1.44
N TYR A 176 8.23 -20.20 -0.29
CA TYR A 176 9.56 -19.79 0.15
C TYR A 176 10.63 -20.16 -0.88
N ASP A 177 10.70 -21.41 -1.32
CA ASP A 177 11.72 -21.88 -2.25
C ASP A 177 11.66 -21.10 -3.57
N LYS A 178 10.47 -20.89 -4.13
CA LYS A 178 10.28 -20.12 -5.38
C LYS A 178 10.67 -18.64 -5.24
N VAL A 179 10.35 -18.02 -4.11
CA VAL A 179 10.80 -16.65 -3.82
C VAL A 179 12.31 -16.60 -3.62
N GLN A 180 12.87 -17.59 -2.92
CA GLN A 180 14.30 -17.67 -2.61
C GLN A 180 15.15 -17.83 -3.88
N GLU A 181 14.68 -18.61 -4.87
CA GLU A 181 15.34 -18.74 -6.17
C GLU A 181 15.60 -17.36 -6.82
N ILE A 182 14.60 -16.46 -6.80
CA ILE A 182 14.72 -15.11 -7.35
C ILE A 182 15.61 -14.25 -6.47
N VAL A 183 15.51 -14.38 -5.15
CA VAL A 183 16.35 -13.64 -4.19
C VAL A 183 17.82 -14.03 -4.34
N ASP A 184 18.12 -15.27 -4.70
CA ASP A 184 19.50 -15.75 -4.89
C ASP A 184 20.12 -15.31 -6.22
N GLU A 185 19.32 -14.76 -7.15
CA GLU A 185 19.83 -14.21 -8.39
C GLU A 185 20.66 -12.93 -8.17
N ASP A 186 21.62 -12.71 -9.06
CA ASP A 186 22.35 -11.45 -9.13
C ASP A 186 21.42 -10.25 -9.40
N ARG A 187 21.87 -9.09 -8.94
CA ARG A 187 21.29 -7.80 -9.32
C ARG A 187 21.24 -7.69 -10.85
N PRO A 188 20.12 -7.23 -11.44
CA PRO A 188 20.08 -6.89 -12.84
C PRO A 188 21.26 -5.96 -13.18
N PRO A 189 21.92 -6.16 -14.33
CA PRO A 189 22.99 -5.27 -14.75
C PRO A 189 22.45 -3.83 -14.79
N LYS A 190 23.27 -2.86 -14.39
CA LYS A 190 22.90 -1.45 -14.55
C LYS A 190 22.52 -1.24 -16.01
N ALA A 191 21.29 -0.79 -16.26
CA ALA A 191 20.91 -0.35 -17.59
C ALA A 191 21.90 0.74 -18.01
N ILE A 192 22.73 0.44 -19.02
CA ILE A 192 23.61 1.42 -19.63
C ILE A 192 22.72 2.24 -20.54
N GLY A 193 22.05 3.23 -19.93
CA GLY A 193 21.38 4.30 -20.65
C GLY A 193 22.31 5.49 -20.68
#